data_AF-A0A093Y1U6-F1
#
_entry.id   AF-A0A093Y1U6-F1
#
_cell.length_a   1.000
_cell.length_b   1.000
_cell.length_c   1.000
_cell.angle_alpha   90.00
_cell.angle_beta   90.00
_cell.angle_gamma   90.00
#
_symmetry.space_group_name_H-M   'P 1'
#
loop_
_entity.id
_entity.type
_entity.pdbx_description
1 polymer ?
#
loop_
_entity_poly.entity_id
_entity_poly.type
_entity_poly.pdbx_seq_one_letter_code
_entity_poly.pdbx_strand_id
1 'polypeptide(L)'
;MTQERGDTRVNVERRQGMTERERQLELEALFADTEVGPTLDDASDSDSDGEEKVYNPLKLPLAWDGKPIPFWLYKLHGLGVEFPCEICGNFVYMGRRAFDKHFNEARHIHGLKCLGISNTSLFREITGIEDALKLWDKIQREKKKEESGRDVVQMEDAEGNVMPEKVYYDLQKQGLL
;
A
#
# COMPACT_ATOMS: atom_id res chain seq x y z
N MET A 1 21.98 -54.55 6.51
CA MET A 1 21.48 -55.91 6.83
C MET A 1 21.23 -56.19 8.31
N THR A 2 22.21 -56.09 9.23
CA THR A 2 21.95 -56.38 10.66
C THR A 2 21.04 -55.36 11.33
N GLN A 3 21.17 -54.08 10.95
CA GLN A 3 20.37 -52.99 11.49
C GLN A 3 18.93 -53.03 10.99
N GLU A 4 18.71 -53.14 9.68
CA GLU A 4 17.37 -53.30 9.08
C GLU A 4 16.61 -54.53 9.62
N ARG A 5 17.33 -55.62 9.94
CA ARG A 5 16.75 -56.80 10.59
C ARG A 5 16.35 -56.53 12.05
N GLY A 6 17.12 -55.71 12.78
CA GLY A 6 16.74 -55.24 14.10
C GLY A 6 15.50 -54.36 14.05
N ASP A 7 15.49 -53.41 13.12
CA ASP A 7 14.41 -52.44 12.95
C ASP A 7 13.09 -53.11 12.55
N THR A 8 13.14 -54.07 11.63
CA THR A 8 11.97 -54.88 11.24
C THR A 8 11.46 -55.75 12.40
N ARG A 9 12.35 -56.28 13.24
CA ARG A 9 11.92 -57.07 14.42
C ARG A 9 11.20 -56.21 15.45
N VAL A 10 11.74 -55.04 15.77
CA VAL A 10 11.11 -54.08 16.69
C VAL A 10 9.76 -53.59 16.13
N ASN A 11 9.65 -53.39 14.82
CA ASN A 11 8.39 -53.04 14.19
C ASN A 11 7.32 -54.14 14.32
N VAL A 12 7.72 -55.41 14.17
CA VAL A 12 6.81 -56.56 14.35
C VAL A 12 6.36 -56.69 15.81
N GLU A 13 7.28 -56.58 16.78
CA GLU A 13 6.96 -56.63 18.22
C GLU A 13 6.00 -55.48 18.61
N ARG A 14 6.21 -54.28 18.06
CA ARG A 14 5.32 -53.12 18.24
C ARG A 14 3.92 -53.39 17.68
N ARG A 15 3.82 -53.87 16.44
CA ARG A 15 2.52 -54.14 15.77
C ARG A 15 1.71 -55.23 16.46
N GLN A 16 2.36 -56.16 17.16
CA GLN A 16 1.67 -57.21 17.93
C GLN A 16 1.00 -56.68 19.21
N GLY A 17 1.47 -55.56 19.76
CA GLY A 17 0.89 -54.93 20.95
C GLY A 17 -0.19 -53.87 20.68
N MET A 18 -0.44 -53.55 19.42
CA MET A 18 -1.35 -52.47 19.00
C MET A 18 -2.79 -52.97 18.83
N THR A 19 -3.76 -52.08 19.04
CA THR A 19 -5.16 -52.35 18.75
C THR A 19 -5.47 -52.25 17.24
N GLU A 20 -6.57 -52.86 16.79
CA GLU A 20 -6.97 -52.87 15.38
C GLU A 20 -7.06 -51.46 14.76
N ARG A 21 -7.56 -50.49 15.53
CA ARG A 21 -7.69 -49.09 15.09
C ARG A 21 -6.33 -48.42 14.89
N GLU A 22 -5.41 -48.61 15.82
CA GLU A 22 -4.09 -47.99 15.75
C GLU A 22 -3.25 -48.61 14.61
N ARG A 23 -3.45 -49.91 14.36
CA ARG A 23 -2.84 -50.62 13.24
C ARG A 23 -3.32 -50.10 11.87
N GLN A 24 -4.59 -49.72 11.76
CA GLN A 24 -5.14 -49.13 10.54
C GLN A 24 -4.56 -47.74 10.26
N LEU A 25 -4.41 -46.91 11.29
CA LEU A 25 -3.81 -45.56 11.16
C LEU A 25 -2.32 -45.61 10.78
N GLU A 26 -1.55 -46.54 11.36
CA GLU A 26 -0.14 -46.71 10.99
C GLU A 26 0.01 -47.17 9.52
N LEU A 27 -0.92 -48.01 9.06
CA LEU A 27 -0.95 -48.48 7.68
C LEU A 27 -1.29 -47.32 6.73
N GLU A 28 -2.31 -46.52 7.05
CA GLU A 28 -2.68 -45.32 6.27
C GLU A 28 -1.53 -44.31 6.19
N ALA A 29 -0.80 -44.07 7.28
CA ALA A 29 0.38 -43.20 7.28
C ALA A 29 1.51 -43.72 6.38
N LEU A 30 1.78 -45.03 6.41
CA LEU A 30 2.76 -45.66 5.52
C LEU A 30 2.37 -45.56 4.04
N PHE A 31 1.07 -45.73 3.73
CA PHE A 31 0.57 -45.58 2.37
C PHE A 31 0.72 -44.13 1.88
N ALA A 32 0.37 -43.14 2.72
CA ALA A 32 0.53 -41.73 2.41
C ALA A 32 2.00 -41.34 2.14
N ASP A 33 2.96 -41.89 2.89
CA ASP A 33 4.39 -41.68 2.65
C ASP A 33 4.88 -42.35 1.35
N THR A 34 4.29 -43.48 0.94
CA THR A 34 4.65 -44.17 -0.30
C THR A 34 4.00 -43.61 -1.57
N GLU A 35 2.91 -42.84 -1.44
CA GLU A 35 2.23 -42.21 -2.59
C GLU A 35 2.96 -40.96 -3.11
N VAL A 36 4.01 -40.49 -2.41
CA VAL A 36 4.90 -39.41 -2.88
C VAL A 36 5.95 -39.95 -3.87
N GLY A 37 5.49 -40.46 -5.02
CA GLY A 37 6.29 -40.65 -6.23
C GLY A 37 6.30 -39.37 -7.09
N PRO A 38 7.31 -39.13 -7.96
CA PRO A 38 7.65 -37.80 -8.47
C PRO A 38 6.53 -37.24 -9.35
N THR A 39 5.79 -36.27 -8.83
CA THR A 39 4.86 -35.48 -9.62
C THR A 39 5.65 -34.52 -10.49
N LEU A 40 5.53 -34.70 -11.81
CA LEU A 40 5.96 -33.77 -12.83
C LEU A 40 5.23 -32.44 -12.65
N ASP A 41 6.03 -31.40 -12.38
CA ASP A 41 5.63 -30.03 -12.25
C ASP A 41 5.42 -29.41 -13.64
N ASP A 42 4.21 -28.92 -13.94
CA ASP A 42 4.02 -27.86 -14.94
C ASP A 42 3.02 -26.83 -14.43
N ALA A 43 3.60 -25.68 -14.06
CA ALA A 43 3.04 -24.33 -14.04
C ALA A 43 1.79 -24.02 -13.18
N SER A 44 2.02 -23.67 -11.90
CA SER A 44 1.97 -22.24 -11.53
C SER A 44 2.52 -21.99 -10.12
N ASP A 45 3.56 -21.16 -10.10
CA ASP A 45 4.09 -20.37 -8.98
C ASP A 45 5.06 -21.03 -8.00
N SER A 46 6.32 -20.74 -8.28
CA SER A 46 7.48 -20.82 -7.41
C SER A 46 7.28 -19.94 -6.18
N ASP A 47 7.32 -20.51 -4.99
CA ASP A 47 8.53 -20.32 -4.19
C ASP A 47 8.69 -21.39 -3.12
N SER A 48 9.86 -21.98 -3.18
CA SER A 48 10.46 -22.83 -2.17
C SER A 48 10.82 -21.99 -0.96
N ASP A 49 10.18 -22.23 0.19
CA ASP A 49 10.94 -22.35 1.43
C ASP A 49 10.18 -23.19 2.46
N GLY A 50 10.94 -24.00 3.19
CA GLY A 50 10.47 -24.90 4.23
C GLY A 50 10.01 -24.17 5.50
N GLU A 51 9.01 -23.30 5.38
CA GLU A 51 8.27 -22.79 6.52
C GLU A 51 7.02 -23.63 6.71
N GLU A 52 7.04 -24.43 7.77
CA GLU A 52 5.87 -24.99 8.45
C GLU A 52 4.65 -24.11 8.19
N LYS A 53 3.64 -24.60 7.43
CA LYS A 53 2.40 -23.86 7.12
C LYS A 53 1.79 -23.35 8.42
N VAL A 54 2.16 -22.14 8.84
CA VAL A 54 1.83 -21.64 10.18
C VAL A 54 0.32 -21.48 10.22
N TYR A 55 -0.33 -22.29 11.06
CA TYR A 55 -1.78 -22.32 11.18
C TYR A 55 -2.28 -20.93 11.60
N ASN A 56 -2.85 -20.21 10.63
CA ASN A 56 -3.42 -18.87 10.80
C ASN A 56 -4.96 -18.96 10.74
N PRO A 57 -5.61 -19.37 11.85
CA PRO A 57 -7.06 -19.60 11.87
C PRO A 57 -7.88 -18.33 11.62
N LEU A 58 -7.29 -17.16 11.80
CA LEU A 58 -7.94 -15.86 11.60
C LEU A 58 -7.57 -15.18 10.28
N LYS A 59 -6.74 -15.82 9.43
CA LYS A 59 -6.25 -15.28 8.15
C LYS A 59 -5.76 -13.82 8.24
N LEU A 60 -5.13 -13.48 9.37
CA LEU A 60 -4.53 -12.15 9.57
C LEU A 60 -3.36 -11.95 8.59
N PRO A 61 -3.09 -10.73 8.10
CA PRO A 61 -1.95 -10.46 7.26
C PRO A 61 -0.65 -10.93 7.94
N LEU A 62 0.18 -11.69 7.22
CA LEU A 62 1.46 -12.16 7.74
C LEU A 62 2.41 -10.96 7.90
N ALA A 63 3.23 -11.00 8.94
CA ALA A 63 4.31 -10.04 9.07
C ALA A 63 5.40 -10.28 8.00
N TRP A 64 6.37 -9.38 7.93
CA TRP A 64 7.60 -9.56 7.13
C TRP A 64 8.47 -10.76 7.58
N ASP A 65 8.14 -11.37 8.73
CA ASP A 65 8.79 -12.55 9.33
C ASP A 65 8.01 -13.86 9.08
N GLY A 66 7.02 -13.87 8.17
CA GLY A 66 6.22 -15.06 7.82
C GLY A 66 5.23 -15.54 8.92
N LYS A 67 5.42 -15.12 10.17
CA LYS A 67 4.57 -15.50 11.31
C LYS A 67 3.27 -14.68 11.38
N PRO A 68 2.16 -15.28 11.87
CA PRO A 68 0.91 -14.57 12.07
C PRO A 68 1.08 -13.50 13.15
N ILE A 69 0.66 -12.27 12.83
CA ILE A 69 0.72 -11.15 13.76
C ILE A 69 -0.20 -11.43 14.96
N PRO A 70 0.25 -11.24 16.21
CA PRO A 70 -0.62 -11.36 17.36
C PRO A 70 -1.87 -10.46 17.24
N PHE A 71 -3.05 -11.00 17.54
CA PHE A 71 -4.33 -10.31 17.35
C PHE A 71 -4.42 -8.95 18.06
N TRP A 72 -3.82 -8.83 19.25
CA TRP A 72 -3.77 -7.57 19.99
C TRP A 72 -2.95 -6.50 19.26
N LEU A 73 -1.87 -6.89 18.58
CA LEU A 73 -1.01 -5.97 17.81
C LEU A 73 -1.74 -5.49 16.55
N TYR A 74 -2.45 -6.40 15.88
CA TYR A 74 -3.32 -6.08 14.76
C TYR A 74 -4.39 -5.04 15.16
N LYS A 75 -5.05 -5.26 16.31
CA LYS A 75 -6.06 -4.35 16.84
C LYS A 75 -5.47 -3.01 17.32
N LEU A 76 -4.29 -3.03 17.94
CA LEU A 76 -3.59 -1.83 18.41
C LEU A 76 -3.15 -0.92 17.24
N HIS A 77 -2.61 -1.52 16.18
CA HIS A 77 -2.18 -0.77 14.99
C HIS A 77 -3.32 -0.47 14.01
N GLY A 78 -4.53 -0.98 14.28
CA GLY A 78 -5.72 -0.69 13.49
C GLY A 78 -5.67 -1.23 12.07
N LEU A 79 -4.93 -2.31 11.81
CA LEU A 79 -4.80 -2.91 10.46
C LEU A 79 -6.13 -3.45 9.90
N GLY A 80 -7.15 -3.64 10.74
CA GLY A 80 -8.49 -4.06 10.32
C GLY A 80 -9.43 -2.93 9.96
N VAL A 81 -8.96 -1.68 9.97
CA VAL A 81 -9.74 -0.54 9.50
C VAL A 81 -9.32 -0.24 8.08
N GLU A 82 -10.28 -0.31 7.16
CA GLU A 82 -10.09 -0.06 5.75
C GLU A 82 -10.26 1.43 5.45
N PHE A 83 -9.29 2.04 4.77
CA PHE A 83 -9.33 3.44 4.35
C PHE A 83 -9.22 3.54 2.83
N PRO A 84 -10.33 3.74 2.10
CA PRO A 84 -10.30 3.97 0.67
C PRO A 84 -9.78 5.37 0.33
N CYS A 85 -8.98 5.49 -0.72
CA CYS A 85 -8.54 6.77 -1.28
C CYS A 85 -8.93 6.88 -2.76
N GLU A 86 -9.78 7.86 -3.10
CA GLU A 86 -10.32 8.02 -4.46
C GLU A 86 -9.27 8.56 -5.42
N ILE A 87 -8.43 9.50 -4.97
CA ILE A 87 -7.33 10.08 -5.77
C ILE A 87 -6.31 9.00 -6.21
N CYS A 88 -6.18 7.92 -5.44
CA CYS A 88 -5.32 6.78 -5.77
C CYS A 88 -6.03 5.70 -6.61
N GLY A 89 -7.21 5.97 -7.18
CA GLY A 89 -8.00 5.02 -7.96
C GLY A 89 -8.80 4.04 -7.10
N ASN A 90 -9.41 4.54 -6.02
CA ASN A 90 -10.13 3.74 -5.01
C ASN A 90 -9.29 2.62 -4.39
N PHE A 91 -7.98 2.85 -4.25
CA PHE A 91 -7.10 1.91 -3.56
C PHE A 91 -7.41 1.94 -2.06
N VAL A 92 -7.53 0.75 -1.46
CA VAL A 92 -7.86 0.58 -0.05
C VAL A 92 -6.57 0.36 0.75
N TYR A 93 -6.30 1.26 1.69
CA TYR A 93 -5.18 1.15 2.61
C TYR A 93 -5.63 0.51 3.93
N MET A 94 -4.88 -0.48 4.39
CA MET A 94 -5.11 -1.14 5.68
C MET A 94 -4.42 -0.36 6.80
N GLY A 95 -5.23 0.21 7.70
CA GLY A 95 -4.77 0.92 8.89
C GLY A 95 -4.26 2.35 8.65
N ARG A 96 -4.34 3.14 9.73
CA ARG A 96 -4.06 4.58 9.71
C ARG A 96 -2.61 4.92 9.34
N ARG A 97 -1.62 4.15 9.80
CA ARG A 97 -0.20 4.42 9.51
C ARG A 97 0.14 4.25 8.03
N ALA A 98 -0.38 3.20 7.38
CA ALA A 98 -0.19 3.00 5.95
C ALA A 98 -0.89 4.11 5.16
N PHE A 99 -2.09 4.48 5.60
CA PHE A 99 -2.81 5.62 5.05
C PHE A 99 -2.01 6.94 5.23
N ASP A 100 -1.48 7.28 6.39
CA ASP A 100 -0.73 8.54 6.53
C ASP A 100 0.59 8.57 5.73
N LYS A 101 1.15 7.40 5.41
CA LYS A 101 2.32 7.27 4.52
C LYS A 101 1.94 7.47 3.04
N HIS A 102 0.73 7.07 2.63
CA HIS A 102 0.33 7.10 1.22
C HIS A 102 0.32 8.50 0.60
N PHE A 103 0.08 9.55 1.40
CA PHE A 103 0.12 10.93 0.91
C PHE A 103 1.48 11.34 0.34
N ASN A 104 2.56 10.71 0.80
CA ASN A 104 3.91 10.95 0.29
C ASN A 104 4.31 9.94 -0.80
N GLU A 105 3.48 8.94 -1.09
CA GLU A 105 3.78 7.96 -2.14
C GLU A 105 3.62 8.58 -3.52
N ALA A 106 4.46 8.12 -4.45
CA ALA A 106 4.44 8.58 -5.84
C ALA A 106 3.05 8.40 -6.50
N ARG A 107 2.27 7.39 -6.09
CA ARG A 107 0.92 7.15 -6.62
C ARG A 107 -0.03 8.31 -6.30
N HIS A 108 -0.06 8.76 -5.04
CA HIS A 108 -0.93 9.86 -4.62
C HIS A 108 -0.46 11.20 -5.22
N ILE A 109 0.86 11.43 -5.19
CA ILE A 109 1.47 12.63 -5.81
C ILE A 109 1.17 12.68 -7.31
N HIS A 110 1.25 11.55 -8.00
CA HIS A 110 0.91 11.45 -9.41
C HIS A 110 -0.58 11.70 -9.65
N GLY A 111 -1.47 11.13 -8.83
CA GLY A 111 -2.91 11.39 -8.89
C GLY A 111 -3.24 12.88 -8.76
N LEU A 112 -2.66 13.57 -7.78
CA LEU A 112 -2.80 15.03 -7.63
C LEU A 112 -2.23 15.80 -8.83
N LYS A 113 -1.10 15.35 -9.37
CA LYS A 113 -0.49 15.98 -10.55
C LYS A 113 -1.35 15.83 -11.81
N CYS A 114 -2.02 14.70 -11.99
CA CYS A 114 -2.98 14.47 -13.07
C CYS A 114 -4.22 15.36 -12.95
N LEU A 115 -4.61 15.74 -11.73
CA LEU A 115 -5.67 16.72 -11.47
C LEU A 115 -5.23 18.18 -11.70
N GLY A 116 -3.94 18.43 -11.99
CA GLY A 116 -3.38 19.77 -12.19
C GLY A 116 -3.01 20.49 -10.89
N ILE A 117 -3.00 19.78 -9.75
CA ILE A 117 -2.61 20.33 -8.45
C ILE A 117 -1.10 20.20 -8.30
N SER A 118 -0.41 21.33 -8.18
CA SER A 118 1.07 21.38 -8.11
C SER A 118 1.62 21.26 -6.69
N ASN A 119 0.81 21.50 -5.66
CA ASN A 119 1.23 21.49 -4.27
C ASN A 119 0.71 20.23 -3.57
N THR A 120 1.60 19.33 -3.15
CA THR A 120 1.20 18.07 -2.49
C THR A 120 1.10 18.18 -0.97
N SER A 121 1.77 19.15 -0.33
CA SER A 121 1.79 19.23 1.14
C SER A 121 0.49 19.80 1.70
N LEU A 122 -0.13 20.74 0.99
CA LEU A 122 -1.41 21.34 1.39
C LEU A 122 -2.59 20.38 1.26
N PHE A 123 -2.45 19.33 0.46
CA PHE A 123 -3.50 18.35 0.16
C PHE A 123 -3.35 17.06 0.98
N ARG A 124 -2.58 17.11 2.06
CA ARG A 124 -2.49 16.01 3.02
C ARG A 124 -3.88 15.77 3.64
N GLU A 125 -4.24 14.50 3.83
CA GLU A 125 -5.53 14.05 4.40
C GLU A 125 -6.75 14.14 3.47
N ILE A 126 -6.59 14.61 2.23
CA ILE A 126 -7.69 14.66 1.26
C ILE A 126 -7.72 13.36 0.46
N THR A 127 -8.87 12.68 0.48
CA THR A 127 -9.10 11.45 -0.29
C THR A 127 -10.02 11.65 -1.48
N GLY A 128 -10.98 12.57 -1.36
CA GLY A 128 -12.01 12.82 -2.36
C GLY A 128 -11.51 13.73 -3.49
N ILE A 129 -11.82 13.36 -4.73
CA ILE A 129 -11.40 14.13 -5.91
C ILE A 129 -12.12 15.48 -5.96
N GLU A 130 -13.43 15.49 -5.69
CA GLU A 130 -14.23 16.72 -5.70
C GLU A 130 -13.74 17.73 -4.66
N ASP A 131 -13.38 17.25 -3.47
CA ASP A 131 -12.94 18.11 -2.37
C ASP A 131 -11.56 18.69 -2.64
N ALA A 132 -10.67 17.92 -3.25
CA ALA A 132 -9.39 18.42 -3.74
C ALA A 132 -9.59 19.54 -4.78
N LEU A 133 -10.49 19.36 -5.74
CA LEU A 133 -10.78 20.39 -6.75
C LEU A 133 -11.37 21.67 -6.13
N LYS A 134 -12.34 21.54 -5.21
CA LYS A 134 -12.94 22.68 -4.50
C LYS A 134 -11.89 23.46 -3.70
N LEU A 135 -10.99 22.75 -3.02
CA LEU A 135 -9.91 23.40 -2.26
C LEU A 135 -8.93 24.10 -3.19
N TRP A 136 -8.55 23.46 -4.30
CA TRP A 136 -7.65 24.04 -5.29
C TRP A 136 -8.23 25.33 -5.90
N ASP A 137 -9.51 25.32 -6.28
CA ASP A 137 -10.20 26.50 -6.78
C ASP A 137 -10.20 27.64 -5.78
N LYS A 138 -10.40 27.35 -4.48
CA LYS A 138 -10.36 28.35 -3.42
C LYS A 138 -8.98 28.97 -3.30
N ILE A 139 -7.93 28.14 -3.29
CA ILE A 139 -6.52 28.59 -3.22
C ILE A 139 -6.16 29.44 -4.45
N GLN A 140 -6.58 29.03 -5.65
CA GLN A 140 -6.33 29.81 -6.87
C GLN A 140 -7.03 31.17 -6.85
N ARG A 141 -8.27 31.24 -6.33
CA ARG A 141 -8.98 32.53 -6.17
C ARG A 141 -8.30 33.44 -5.16
N GLU A 142 -7.86 32.90 -4.02
CA GLU A 142 -7.14 33.68 -3.01
C GLU A 142 -5.80 34.18 -3.56
N LYS A 143 -5.03 33.32 -4.23
CA LYS A 143 -3.77 33.72 -4.87
C LYS A 143 -3.96 34.80 -5.93
N LYS A 144 -4.97 34.66 -6.81
CA LYS A 144 -5.29 35.67 -7.83
C LYS A 144 -5.72 37.00 -7.20
N LYS A 145 -6.47 36.95 -6.09
CA LYS A 145 -6.87 38.14 -5.34
C LYS A 145 -5.65 38.83 -4.72
N GLU A 146 -4.74 38.08 -4.11
CA GLU A 146 -3.49 38.62 -3.58
C GLU A 146 -2.59 39.23 -4.66
N GLU A 147 -2.48 38.59 -5.82
CA GLU A 147 -1.72 39.12 -6.96
C GLU A 147 -2.35 40.42 -7.50
N SER A 148 -3.67 40.47 -7.65
CA SER A 148 -4.37 41.69 -8.09
C SER A 148 -4.22 42.85 -7.08
N GLY A 149 -4.07 42.54 -5.79
CA GLY A 149 -3.82 43.54 -4.75
C GLY A 149 -2.38 44.05 -4.69
N ARG A 150 -1.45 43.48 -5.47
CA ARG A 150 -0.05 43.92 -5.50
C ARG A 150 0.23 44.99 -6.56
N ASP A 151 -0.53 45.07 -7.65
CA ASP A 151 -0.38 46.09 -8.71
C ASP A 151 -1.10 47.42 -8.35
N VAL A 152 -1.01 47.84 -7.08
CA VAL A 152 -1.70 49.04 -6.57
C VAL A 152 -0.90 50.32 -6.84
N VAL A 153 0.41 50.22 -7.15
CA VAL A 153 1.23 51.39 -7.48
C VAL A 153 0.89 51.86 -8.89
N GLN A 154 0.20 52.99 -8.96
CA GLN A 154 -0.19 53.68 -10.17
C GLN A 154 0.85 54.74 -10.51
N MET A 155 1.34 54.73 -11.75
CA MET A 155 2.27 55.68 -12.33
C MET A 155 1.52 56.51 -13.39
N GLU A 156 1.79 57.81 -13.44
CA GLU A 156 1.24 58.72 -14.44
C GLU A 156 2.27 58.96 -15.56
N ASP A 157 1.83 58.96 -16.81
CA ASP A 157 2.66 59.35 -17.96
C ASP A 157 2.69 60.87 -18.18
N ALA A 158 3.45 61.32 -19.20
CA ALA A 158 3.53 62.73 -19.56
C ALA A 158 2.21 63.32 -20.13
N GLU A 159 1.28 62.47 -20.56
CA GLU A 159 -0.04 62.83 -21.07
C GLU A 159 -1.13 62.79 -19.99
N GLY A 160 -0.80 62.35 -18.77
CA GLY A 160 -1.71 62.20 -17.63
C GLY A 160 -2.49 60.89 -17.60
N ASN A 161 -2.14 59.88 -18.40
CA ASN A 161 -2.75 58.56 -18.31
C ASN A 161 -2.16 57.78 -17.12
N VAL A 162 -3.05 57.14 -16.35
CA VAL A 162 -2.68 56.39 -15.15
C VAL A 162 -2.59 54.90 -15.48
N MET A 163 -1.45 54.27 -15.18
CA MET A 163 -1.23 52.84 -15.42
C MET A 163 -0.43 52.17 -14.30
N PRO A 164 -0.56 50.84 -14.11
CA PRO A 164 0.21 50.13 -13.10
C PRO A 164 1.72 50.13 -13.41
N GLU A 165 2.53 50.17 -12.36
CA GLU A 165 4.00 50.32 -12.41
C GLU A 165 4.70 49.40 -13.42
N LYS A 166 4.31 48.11 -13.47
CA LYS A 166 4.89 47.15 -14.43
C LYS A 166 4.65 47.54 -15.89
N VAL A 167 3.41 47.97 -16.18
CA VAL A 167 3.01 48.38 -17.53
C VAL A 167 3.75 49.65 -17.93
N TYR A 168 3.88 50.62 -17.01
CA TYR A 168 4.70 51.81 -17.22
C TYR A 168 6.14 51.47 -17.59
N TYR A 169 6.81 50.62 -16.81
CA TYR A 169 8.21 50.24 -17.10
C TYR A 169 8.35 49.42 -18.38
N ASP A 170 7.38 48.58 -18.72
CA ASP A 170 7.42 47.80 -19.96
C ASP A 170 7.21 48.69 -21.20
N LEU A 171 6.28 49.65 -21.16
CA LEU A 171 6.13 50.64 -22.23
C LEU A 171 7.36 51.55 -22.33
N GLN A 172 7.96 51.95 -21.20
CA GLN A 172 9.17 52.76 -21.19
C GLN A 172 10.35 52.03 -21.83
N LYS A 173 10.51 50.73 -21.55
CA LYS A 173 11.54 49.89 -22.20
C LYS A 173 11.28 49.69 -23.70
N GLN A 174 10.02 49.67 -24.11
CA GLN A 174 9.63 49.59 -25.53
C GLN A 174 9.74 50.94 -26.25
N GLY A 175 9.94 52.05 -25.52
CA GLY A 175 10.03 53.41 -26.08
C GLY A 175 8.68 53.98 -26.52
N LEU A 176 7.59 53.52 -25.91
CA LEU A 176 6.21 53.93 -26.21
C LEU A 176 5.64 54.97 -25.23
N LEU A 177 6.48 55.46 -24.30
CA LEU A 177 6.20 56.48 -23.29
C LEU A 177 7.19 57.63 -23.38
#